data_AF-A0A6G4VDQ1-F1
#
_entry.id   AF-A0A6G4VDQ1-F1
#
_cell.length_a   1.000
_cell.length_b   1.000
_cell.length_c   1.000
_cell.angle_alpha   90.00
_cell.angle_beta   90.00
_cell.angle_gamma   90.00
#
_symmetry.space_group_name_H-M   'P 1'
#
loop_
_entity.id
_entity.type
_entity.pdbx_description
1 polymer ?
#
loop_
_entity_poly.entity_id
_entity_poly.type
_entity_poly.pdbx_seq_one_letter_code
_entity_poly.pdbx_strand_id
1 'polypeptide(L)'
;MSRLRSVATTVRDRRAFLAATGAVSLSAGIGFALRPGGGEATASAAEEEQAAIAMSRQAPPAPLAPYTRGTTLGSVAAPLNGSGFRRLGDGPAWQRVVRGDLAAAKAGRGERRTALAAFVQFTDLHVVDVQHPLRYEYLRSQAANAWRPQESLSVAGAVSLVERVNALRGAPVTGSPLHFVMTTGDNTDNNAKTELDWFLKVMSGGRITPNSGDPKSYEGVQNSGSKLYWQPDADVRDGDKQVGFPQIEGFLAAAIRELQSPGLNLPWYSTVGNHDSLPGGCFAPGDPYLTELAVGGKKLMTLDETVGATVWKNLRKGGDPKGTLLKDMLKSQARKMRSVTPDEGRVPFTSAEYLQAHLDPAHTGPGPIGHGYSQANLAAKTQYYTFRIADDLLGVSLDSTDPGGHYEGSLGTTQLRWLERTLQTAEKNKEHVIVFSHHTSKTMRNLREDPNHPGERRHGGDEVLALLGSYRSTLAWVNGHSHKNNITPHAAPDNRSLWEISTASHVDFPQLARVIEVVDNHDGTISLFTTLIESAAPHRTDFTDLSQTGLAALYRELSFNAPGSRSTLSGDPGDRNTELVLKKG
;
A
#
# COMPACT_ATOMS: atom_id res chain seq x y z
N MET A 1 -13.03 -8.72 62.26
CA MET A 1 -13.54 -7.37 62.62
C MET A 1 -12.55 -6.33 62.14
N SER A 2 -13.04 -5.14 61.74
CA SER A 2 -12.36 -3.82 61.60
C SER A 2 -10.84 -3.74 61.38
N ARG A 3 -10.38 -3.30 60.19
CA ARG A 3 -10.22 -1.89 59.73
C ARG A 3 -9.10 -1.10 60.43
N LEU A 4 -8.09 -0.64 59.67
CA LEU A 4 -8.02 0.76 59.18
C LEU A 4 -6.86 0.96 58.17
N ARG A 5 -6.93 2.05 57.39
CA ARG A 5 -5.97 2.46 56.34
C ARG A 5 -4.97 3.49 56.90
N SER A 6 -3.83 3.66 56.22
CA SER A 6 -3.41 5.02 55.81
C SER A 6 -2.52 4.99 54.56
N VAL A 7 -2.44 6.13 53.87
CA VAL A 7 -1.71 6.38 52.62
C VAL A 7 -0.67 7.46 52.89
N ALA A 8 0.51 7.38 52.26
CA ALA A 8 1.44 8.49 52.18
C ALA A 8 1.95 8.64 50.73
N THR A 9 1.62 9.78 50.12
CA THR A 9 2.13 10.22 48.82
C THR A 9 3.47 10.93 49.00
N THR A 10 4.41 10.74 48.05
CA THR A 10 5.57 11.64 47.91
C THR A 10 5.77 12.03 46.45
N VAL A 11 5.50 13.30 46.17
CA VAL A 11 5.94 14.00 44.95
C VAL A 11 7.47 14.02 44.90
N ARG A 12 8.07 13.91 43.71
CA ARG A 12 9.47 14.31 43.49
C ARG A 12 9.59 15.26 42.32
N ASP A 13 10.20 16.40 42.61
CA ASP A 13 10.37 17.54 41.73
C ASP A 13 11.68 17.43 40.92
N ARG A 14 11.84 18.31 39.93
CA ARG A 14 12.94 18.33 38.97
C ARG A 14 14.15 19.16 39.47
N ARG A 15 15.34 18.73 39.00
CA ARG A 15 16.65 19.43 38.92
C ARG A 15 17.68 19.18 40.03
N ALA A 16 18.94 19.23 39.56
CA ALA A 16 20.23 19.31 40.26
C ALA A 16 20.80 18.04 40.93
N PHE A 17 21.75 17.38 40.24
CA PHE A 17 23.14 17.38 40.73
C PHE A 17 24.17 17.27 39.57
N LEU A 18 25.44 17.59 39.87
CA LEU A 18 26.48 17.96 38.91
C LEU A 18 27.61 16.93 38.69
N ALA A 19 28.32 17.17 37.59
CA ALA A 19 29.44 16.45 36.96
C ALA A 19 30.71 16.15 37.78
N ALA A 20 31.47 15.14 37.31
CA ALA A 20 32.95 15.09 37.22
C ALA A 20 33.41 13.88 36.33
N THR A 21 34.67 13.65 35.91
CA THR A 21 35.63 14.47 35.12
C THR A 21 36.71 13.55 34.51
N GLY A 22 37.07 13.67 33.22
CA GLY A 22 38.25 13.04 32.58
C GLY A 22 37.95 12.49 31.16
N ALA A 23 38.34 13.07 30.02
CA ALA A 23 39.68 13.48 29.51
C ALA A 23 40.55 12.25 29.13
N VAL A 24 41.25 12.11 27.99
CA VAL A 24 41.79 13.02 26.94
C VAL A 24 41.80 12.28 25.57
N SER A 25 41.57 12.91 24.40
CA SER A 25 42.61 13.24 23.38
C SER A 25 42.03 14.02 22.17
N LEU A 26 42.82 14.96 21.65
CA LEU A 26 42.50 15.91 20.57
C LEU A 26 43.26 15.62 19.27
N SER A 27 42.68 16.05 18.13
CA SER A 27 43.32 16.72 16.96
C SER A 27 42.28 16.81 15.84
N ALA A 28 41.64 17.95 15.51
CA ALA A 28 42.11 19.28 15.05
C ALA A 28 42.07 19.43 13.51
N GLY A 29 41.28 20.40 13.01
CA GLY A 29 41.13 20.74 11.59
C GLY A 29 40.00 21.75 11.39
N ILE A 30 40.33 23.05 11.33
CA ILE A 30 39.39 24.19 11.35
C ILE A 30 39.27 24.82 9.95
N GLY A 31 38.10 25.36 9.58
CA GLY A 31 37.93 26.08 8.32
C GLY A 31 36.62 26.87 8.15
N PHE A 32 36.17 27.65 9.15
CA PHE A 32 35.05 28.58 8.97
C PHE A 32 35.54 29.99 8.60
N ALA A 33 34.94 30.61 7.59
CA ALA A 33 35.11 32.04 7.29
C ALA A 33 33.75 32.69 7.01
N LEU A 34 33.42 33.74 7.78
CA LEU A 34 32.23 34.56 7.63
C LEU A 34 32.64 35.99 7.28
N ARG A 35 32.07 36.59 6.23
CA ARG A 35 31.51 37.96 6.25
C ARG A 35 30.76 38.30 4.94
N PRO A 36 29.91 39.36 4.94
CA PRO A 36 28.77 39.44 4.03
C PRO A 36 28.95 40.44 2.87
N GLY A 37 28.12 40.28 1.84
CA GLY A 37 27.83 41.29 0.83
C GLY A 37 26.41 41.07 0.29
N GLY A 38 25.61 42.13 0.23
CA GLY A 38 24.26 42.06 -0.35
C GLY A 38 24.29 42.20 -1.87
N GLY A 39 23.35 41.55 -2.54
CA GLY A 39 23.13 41.67 -3.98
C GLY A 39 21.95 40.80 -4.41
N GLU A 40 20.93 41.42 -4.99
CA GLU A 40 19.86 40.69 -5.67
C GLU A 40 20.45 40.01 -6.92
N ALA A 41 20.30 38.68 -7.01
CA ALA A 41 20.69 37.93 -8.20
C ALA A 41 19.69 36.81 -8.48
N THR A 42 19.11 36.90 -9.67
CA THR A 42 18.23 35.95 -10.33
C THR A 42 18.64 34.48 -10.17
N ALA A 43 17.71 33.63 -9.74
CA ALA A 43 17.91 32.19 -9.70
C ALA A 43 18.15 31.60 -11.11
N SER A 44 19.22 30.82 -11.26
CA SER A 44 19.61 30.13 -12.49
C SER A 44 20.47 28.92 -12.14
N ALA A 45 20.35 27.88 -12.98
CA ALA A 45 21.02 26.58 -12.91
C ALA A 45 20.52 25.64 -11.80
N ALA A 46 20.01 24.49 -12.24
CA ALA A 46 19.81 23.33 -11.40
C ALA A 46 21.18 22.72 -11.04
N GLU A 47 21.36 22.34 -9.78
CA GLU A 47 22.36 21.34 -9.44
C GLU A 47 21.78 19.98 -9.83
N GLU A 48 22.45 19.28 -10.75
CA GLU A 48 22.17 17.87 -11.05
C GLU A 48 22.58 17.02 -9.84
N GLU A 49 21.66 16.87 -8.89
CA GLU A 49 21.77 15.83 -7.86
C GLU A 49 21.86 14.48 -8.58
N GLN A 50 23.05 13.87 -8.54
CA GLN A 50 23.33 12.63 -9.26
C GLN A 50 22.40 11.53 -8.75
N ALA A 51 21.34 11.28 -9.52
CA ALA A 51 20.33 10.29 -9.17
C ALA A 51 20.99 8.94 -8.93
N ALA A 52 20.97 8.50 -7.68
CA ALA A 52 21.69 7.29 -7.25
C ALA A 52 21.17 6.09 -8.05
N ILE A 53 22.04 5.50 -8.88
CA ILE A 53 21.78 4.21 -9.49
C ILE A 53 21.65 3.21 -8.34
N ALA A 54 20.46 2.65 -8.16
CA ALA A 54 20.17 1.69 -7.10
C ALA A 54 20.93 0.39 -7.37
N MET A 55 22.18 0.31 -6.92
CA MET A 55 23.00 -0.89 -7.03
C MET A 55 22.45 -1.96 -6.10
N SER A 56 21.58 -2.81 -6.65
CA SER A 56 21.16 -4.04 -6.00
C SER A 56 22.37 -4.86 -5.55
N ARG A 57 22.22 -5.57 -4.44
CA ARG A 57 23.23 -6.49 -3.90
C ARG A 57 23.68 -7.48 -4.99
N GLN A 58 24.90 -8.03 -4.89
CA GLN A 58 25.28 -9.19 -5.71
C GLN A 58 24.16 -10.24 -5.66
N ALA A 59 23.50 -10.43 -6.81
CA ALA A 59 22.38 -11.33 -6.92
C ALA A 59 22.82 -12.76 -6.59
N PRO A 60 21.90 -13.62 -6.12
CA PRO A 60 22.13 -15.07 -6.19
C PRO A 60 22.56 -15.44 -7.61
N PRO A 61 23.42 -16.47 -7.80
CA PRO A 61 23.79 -16.92 -9.14
C PRO A 61 22.53 -17.15 -9.97
N ALA A 62 22.49 -16.56 -11.16
CA ALA A 62 21.27 -16.42 -11.96
C ALA A 62 20.55 -17.78 -12.07
N PRO A 63 19.26 -17.86 -11.69
CA PRO A 63 18.54 -19.12 -11.75
C PRO A 63 18.46 -19.62 -13.19
N LEU A 64 18.41 -20.94 -13.36
CA LEU A 64 17.97 -21.52 -14.62
C LEU A 64 16.53 -21.07 -14.89
N ALA A 65 16.38 -20.07 -15.74
CA ALA A 65 15.12 -19.48 -16.14
C ALA A 65 14.64 -20.07 -17.49
N PRO A 66 13.33 -20.16 -17.73
CA PRO A 66 12.23 -19.75 -16.84
C PRO A 66 12.05 -20.69 -15.65
N TYR A 67 11.59 -20.15 -14.52
CA TYR A 67 11.26 -20.94 -13.32
C TYR A 67 9.89 -20.58 -12.75
N THR A 68 9.28 -21.53 -12.03
CA THR A 68 7.89 -21.40 -11.53
C THR A 68 7.76 -21.38 -10.01
N ARG A 69 8.74 -21.93 -9.28
CA ARG A 69 8.75 -22.02 -7.81
C ARG A 69 8.57 -20.65 -7.18
N GLY A 70 7.65 -20.53 -6.22
CA GLY A 70 7.37 -19.26 -5.54
C GLY A 70 6.46 -18.31 -6.33
N THR A 71 5.91 -18.74 -7.45
CA THR A 71 4.96 -17.93 -8.25
C THR A 71 3.71 -18.73 -8.60
N THR A 72 2.67 -18.03 -9.02
CA THR A 72 1.40 -18.64 -9.48
C THR A 72 1.55 -19.52 -10.74
N LEU A 73 2.72 -19.49 -11.41
CA LEU A 73 3.09 -20.44 -12.48
C LEU A 73 3.40 -21.85 -11.94
N GLY A 74 3.63 -21.99 -10.63
CA GLY A 74 3.93 -23.28 -9.98
C GLY A 74 2.71 -23.88 -9.28
N SER A 75 2.02 -23.09 -8.47
CA SER A 75 0.75 -23.42 -7.80
C SER A 75 0.12 -22.12 -7.31
N VAL A 76 -1.17 -22.16 -6.97
CA VAL A 76 -1.95 -21.05 -6.41
C VAL A 76 -2.78 -21.58 -5.25
N ALA A 77 -3.04 -20.80 -4.19
CA ALA A 77 -3.99 -21.22 -3.16
C ALA A 77 -5.39 -21.41 -3.76
N ALA A 78 -5.97 -22.60 -3.56
CA ALA A 78 -7.29 -22.95 -4.05
C ALA A 78 -8.16 -23.59 -2.96
N PRO A 79 -9.49 -23.44 -3.03
CA PRO A 79 -10.40 -24.14 -2.13
C PRO A 79 -10.34 -25.64 -2.34
N LEU A 80 -10.29 -26.38 -1.23
CA LEU A 80 -10.54 -27.81 -1.22
C LEU A 80 -12.05 -28.09 -1.41
N ASN A 81 -12.39 -29.31 -1.81
CA ASN A 81 -13.77 -29.73 -2.01
C ASN A 81 -14.59 -29.61 -0.71
N GLY A 82 -15.72 -28.92 -0.78
CA GLY A 82 -16.63 -28.69 0.36
C GLY A 82 -17.64 -27.58 0.08
N SER A 83 -18.54 -27.34 1.03
CA SER A 83 -19.52 -26.25 1.02
C SER A 83 -19.43 -25.43 2.31
N GLY A 84 -19.94 -24.18 2.29
CA GLY A 84 -19.76 -23.24 3.40
C GLY A 84 -18.32 -22.72 3.47
N PHE A 85 -17.77 -22.57 4.69
CA PHE A 85 -16.36 -22.26 4.91
C PHE A 85 -15.47 -23.38 4.32
N ARG A 86 -14.64 -23.03 3.35
CA ARG A 86 -13.74 -23.96 2.65
C ARG A 86 -12.30 -23.72 3.04
N ARG A 87 -11.61 -24.79 3.42
CA ARG A 87 -10.17 -24.78 3.66
C ARG A 87 -9.42 -24.59 2.35
N LEU A 88 -8.30 -23.86 2.40
CA LEU A 88 -7.39 -23.68 1.28
C LEU A 88 -6.32 -24.77 1.24
N GLY A 89 -5.73 -24.96 0.05
CA GLY A 89 -4.59 -25.83 -0.19
C GLY A 89 -4.00 -25.57 -1.58
N ASP A 90 -3.05 -26.42 -1.99
CA ASP A 90 -2.38 -26.27 -3.27
C ASP A 90 -3.33 -26.50 -4.45
N GLY A 91 -3.45 -25.48 -5.30
CA GLY A 91 -4.25 -25.47 -6.51
C GLY A 91 -3.42 -25.52 -7.80
N PRO A 92 -4.10 -25.61 -8.95
CA PRO A 92 -3.45 -25.65 -10.26
C PRO A 92 -2.76 -24.33 -10.59
N ALA A 93 -1.57 -24.44 -11.17
CA ALA A 93 -0.82 -23.31 -11.71
C ALA A 93 -1.62 -22.51 -12.75
N TRP A 94 -1.48 -21.19 -12.72
CA TRP A 94 -2.00 -20.29 -13.75
C TRP A 94 -1.00 -20.17 -14.89
N GLN A 95 -1.37 -20.69 -16.06
CA GLN A 95 -0.54 -20.64 -17.27
C GLN A 95 -0.32 -19.21 -17.76
N ARG A 96 0.80 -18.97 -18.45
CA ARG A 96 1.07 -17.68 -19.09
C ARG A 96 0.27 -17.51 -20.37
N VAL A 97 -0.43 -16.38 -20.50
CA VAL A 97 -1.12 -15.96 -21.72
C VAL A 97 -0.28 -14.92 -22.48
N VAL A 98 -0.02 -15.16 -23.77
CA VAL A 98 0.59 -14.14 -24.63
C VAL A 98 -0.52 -13.23 -25.19
N ARG A 99 -0.39 -11.92 -24.96
CA ARG A 99 -1.34 -10.90 -25.40
C ARG A 99 -0.74 -10.05 -26.51
N GLY A 100 -1.26 -10.28 -27.72
CA GLY A 100 -0.83 -9.62 -28.95
C GLY A 100 -1.67 -8.41 -29.36
N ASP A 101 -2.49 -7.88 -28.45
CA ASP A 101 -3.50 -6.85 -28.74
C ASP A 101 -2.90 -5.54 -29.28
N LEU A 102 -1.69 -5.16 -28.81
CA LEU A 102 -0.98 -3.94 -29.24
C LEU A 102 0.14 -4.24 -30.26
N ALA A 103 0.72 -5.44 -30.25
CA ALA A 103 1.65 -5.92 -31.27
C ALA A 103 1.70 -7.45 -31.37
N ALA A 104 1.93 -7.99 -32.57
CA ALA A 104 2.07 -9.43 -32.77
C ALA A 104 3.41 -9.97 -32.24
N ALA A 105 3.34 -11.03 -31.43
CA ALA A 105 4.52 -11.70 -30.88
C ALA A 105 5.25 -12.53 -31.95
N LYS A 106 6.56 -12.30 -32.14
CA LYS A 106 7.36 -12.97 -33.18
C LYS A 106 8.03 -14.27 -32.72
N ALA A 107 8.34 -15.16 -33.66
CA ALA A 107 9.05 -16.40 -33.41
C ALA A 107 10.51 -16.16 -32.96
N GLY A 108 11.10 -17.11 -32.22
CA GLY A 108 12.48 -17.03 -31.73
C GLY A 108 12.79 -15.91 -30.72
N ARG A 109 11.82 -15.06 -30.36
CA ARG A 109 12.06 -13.93 -29.43
C ARG A 109 12.57 -14.37 -28.05
N GLY A 110 12.13 -15.55 -27.58
CA GLY A 110 12.58 -16.13 -26.31
C GLY A 110 14.09 -16.40 -26.24
N GLU A 111 14.72 -16.65 -27.40
CA GLU A 111 16.16 -16.93 -27.55
C GLU A 111 16.99 -15.65 -27.76
N ARG A 112 16.35 -14.57 -28.22
CA ARG A 112 17.01 -13.31 -28.60
C ARG A 112 16.87 -12.19 -27.57
N ARG A 113 15.80 -12.22 -26.76
CA ARG A 113 15.42 -11.12 -25.86
C ARG A 113 16.48 -10.78 -24.81
N THR A 114 16.55 -9.50 -24.44
CA THR A 114 17.36 -9.01 -23.32
C THR A 114 16.46 -8.32 -22.31
N ALA A 115 16.64 -8.61 -21.02
CA ALA A 115 15.94 -7.90 -19.96
C ALA A 115 16.50 -6.49 -19.78
N LEU A 116 15.62 -5.51 -19.71
CA LEU A 116 15.95 -4.12 -19.37
C LEU A 116 15.77 -3.90 -17.86
N ALA A 117 14.69 -4.42 -17.29
CA ALA A 117 14.44 -4.36 -15.85
C ALA A 117 13.49 -5.46 -15.36
N ALA A 118 13.56 -5.78 -14.07
CA ALA A 118 12.54 -6.56 -13.38
C ALA A 118 12.28 -5.99 -11.98
N PHE A 119 11.01 -5.88 -11.58
CA PHE A 119 10.59 -5.34 -10.30
C PHE A 119 9.31 -6.01 -9.79
N VAL A 120 8.94 -5.76 -8.53
CA VAL A 120 7.68 -6.26 -7.95
C VAL A 120 6.76 -5.10 -7.63
N GLN A 121 5.48 -5.20 -8.00
CA GLN A 121 4.42 -4.30 -7.54
C GLN A 121 3.74 -4.91 -6.30
N PHE A 122 3.70 -4.14 -5.22
CA PHE A 122 2.72 -4.23 -4.14
C PHE A 122 1.67 -3.14 -4.33
N THR A 123 0.44 -3.37 -3.86
CA THR A 123 -0.63 -2.38 -3.93
C THR A 123 -1.69 -2.70 -2.91
N ASP A 124 -2.36 -1.67 -2.38
CA ASP A 124 -3.56 -1.83 -1.55
C ASP A 124 -3.27 -2.84 -0.42
N LEU A 125 -2.17 -2.59 0.30
CA LEU A 125 -1.71 -3.41 1.42
C LEU A 125 -2.70 -3.34 2.57
N HIS A 126 -3.29 -2.15 2.79
CA HIS A 126 -4.11 -1.80 3.95
C HIS A 126 -3.53 -2.40 5.24
N VAL A 127 -2.41 -1.86 5.70
CA VAL A 127 -1.96 -2.11 7.07
C VAL A 127 -2.98 -1.43 8.00
N VAL A 128 -3.86 -2.23 8.63
CA VAL A 128 -5.06 -1.72 9.34
C VAL A 128 -4.88 -1.71 10.85
N ASP A 129 -5.12 -0.56 11.48
CA ASP A 129 -5.45 -0.50 12.90
C ASP A 129 -6.95 -0.79 13.09
N VAL A 130 -7.30 -2.07 13.25
CA VAL A 130 -8.68 -2.52 13.49
C VAL A 130 -9.28 -2.02 14.82
N GLN A 131 -8.46 -1.45 15.71
CA GLN A 131 -8.88 -0.90 17.00
C GLN A 131 -9.17 0.60 16.90
N HIS A 132 -8.76 1.23 15.80
CA HIS A 132 -8.92 2.65 15.53
C HIS A 132 -10.40 3.12 15.59
N PRO A 133 -10.74 4.18 16.35
CA PRO A 133 -12.10 4.71 16.51
C PRO A 133 -12.80 5.18 15.23
N LEU A 134 -12.07 5.68 14.23
CA LEU A 134 -12.67 6.19 12.98
C LEU A 134 -13.04 5.09 11.97
N ARG A 135 -12.76 3.81 12.24
CA ARG A 135 -13.11 2.69 11.36
C ARG A 135 -14.63 2.61 11.13
N TYR A 136 -15.08 2.38 9.89
CA TYR A 136 -16.50 2.38 9.51
C TYR A 136 -17.20 1.01 9.65
N GLU A 137 -16.69 0.15 10.52
CA GLU A 137 -17.05 -1.28 10.62
C GLU A 137 -18.53 -1.49 10.91
N TYR A 138 -19.16 -0.53 11.60
CA TYR A 138 -20.60 -0.49 11.86
C TYR A 138 -21.48 -0.39 10.61
N LEU A 139 -20.92 -0.05 9.44
CA LEU A 139 -21.61 -0.12 8.15
C LEU A 139 -21.67 -1.53 7.55
N ARG A 140 -21.07 -2.54 8.21
CA ARG A 140 -21.13 -3.95 7.79
C ARG A 140 -22.56 -4.50 7.66
N SER A 141 -23.52 -3.95 8.41
CA SER A 141 -24.94 -4.29 8.25
C SER A 141 -25.53 -3.89 6.88
N GLN A 142 -24.87 -2.98 6.16
CA GLN A 142 -25.28 -2.47 4.84
C GLN A 142 -24.44 -3.03 3.70
N ALA A 143 -23.15 -3.28 3.96
CA ALA A 143 -22.21 -3.83 3.00
C ALA A 143 -21.18 -4.70 3.73
N ALA A 144 -21.20 -6.01 3.45
CA ALA A 144 -20.39 -6.98 4.20
C ALA A 144 -18.88 -6.69 4.17
N ASN A 145 -18.38 -6.05 3.10
CA ASN A 145 -16.98 -5.65 2.93
C ASN A 145 -16.58 -4.36 3.66
N ALA A 146 -17.47 -3.70 4.40
CA ALA A 146 -17.12 -2.57 5.27
C ALA A 146 -16.35 -2.98 6.53
N TRP A 147 -16.27 -4.29 6.81
CA TRP A 147 -15.32 -4.91 7.74
C TRP A 147 -15.11 -6.37 7.36
N ARG A 148 -13.86 -6.83 7.34
CA ARG A 148 -13.51 -8.21 6.93
C ARG A 148 -12.87 -8.98 8.10
N PRO A 149 -13.23 -10.25 8.36
CA PRO A 149 -12.73 -11.03 9.51
C PRO A 149 -11.20 -11.13 9.67
N GLN A 150 -10.45 -10.97 8.58
CA GLN A 150 -8.99 -11.11 8.54
C GLN A 150 -8.20 -9.83 8.83
N GLU A 151 -8.83 -8.64 8.90
CA GLU A 151 -8.12 -7.35 8.87
C GLU A 151 -7.11 -7.17 10.02
N SER A 152 -7.36 -7.82 11.17
CA SER A 152 -6.45 -7.88 12.32
C SER A 152 -5.14 -8.64 12.06
N LEU A 153 -5.02 -9.35 10.93
CA LEU A 153 -3.81 -10.07 10.52
C LEU A 153 -3.08 -9.40 9.35
N SER A 154 -3.48 -8.19 8.95
CA SER A 154 -2.90 -7.44 7.81
C SER A 154 -1.37 -7.35 7.89
N VAL A 155 -0.81 -7.00 9.06
CA VAL A 155 0.65 -6.95 9.27
C VAL A 155 1.32 -8.31 9.05
N ALA A 156 0.79 -9.40 9.62
CA ALA A 156 1.35 -10.75 9.41
C ALA A 156 1.28 -11.17 7.93
N GLY A 157 0.17 -10.86 7.26
CA GLY A 157 0.01 -11.07 5.82
C GLY A 157 1.02 -10.29 4.98
N ALA A 158 1.27 -9.02 5.31
CA ALA A 158 2.20 -8.15 4.60
C ALA A 158 3.67 -8.56 4.84
N VAL A 159 4.05 -8.92 6.08
CA VAL A 159 5.36 -9.49 6.39
C VAL A 159 5.62 -10.75 5.57
N SER A 160 4.63 -11.64 5.46
CA SER A 160 4.82 -12.86 4.65
C SER A 160 4.85 -12.60 3.14
N LEU A 161 4.35 -11.46 2.66
CA LEU A 161 4.54 -11.03 1.27
C LEU A 161 5.98 -10.53 1.03
N VAL A 162 6.55 -9.79 1.98
CA VAL A 162 7.98 -9.42 1.98
C VAL A 162 8.88 -10.67 2.02
N GLU A 163 8.56 -11.65 2.87
CA GLU A 163 9.24 -12.96 2.89
C GLU A 163 9.20 -13.66 1.52
N ARG A 164 8.08 -13.57 0.78
CA ARG A 164 7.98 -14.16 -0.57
C ARG A 164 8.95 -13.49 -1.52
N VAL A 165 8.96 -12.15 -1.58
CA VAL A 165 9.83 -11.40 -2.50
C VAL A 165 11.29 -11.70 -2.21
N ASN A 166 11.68 -11.68 -0.94
CA ASN A 166 13.04 -12.00 -0.50
C ASN A 166 13.50 -13.43 -0.88
N ALA A 167 12.55 -14.36 -1.03
CA ALA A 167 12.79 -15.75 -1.40
C ALA A 167 12.78 -16.02 -2.93
N LEU A 168 12.40 -15.03 -3.76
CA LEU A 168 12.52 -15.13 -5.21
C LEU A 168 14.00 -15.12 -5.62
N ARG A 169 14.36 -15.93 -6.62
CA ARG A 169 15.75 -16.07 -7.11
C ARG A 169 16.14 -15.02 -8.16
N GLY A 170 15.23 -14.11 -8.47
CA GLY A 170 15.27 -13.24 -9.64
C GLY A 170 13.95 -13.28 -10.39
N ALA A 171 13.94 -12.70 -11.57
CA ALA A 171 12.80 -12.54 -12.46
C ALA A 171 12.37 -13.92 -13.06
N PRO A 172 11.09 -14.36 -12.92
CA PRO A 172 10.66 -15.71 -13.31
C PRO A 172 10.87 -16.11 -14.78
N VAL A 173 10.91 -15.15 -15.71
CA VAL A 173 11.00 -15.38 -17.16
C VAL A 173 12.41 -15.24 -17.69
N THR A 174 13.14 -14.23 -17.21
CA THR A 174 14.49 -13.87 -17.71
C THR A 174 15.62 -14.35 -16.81
N GLY A 175 15.35 -14.63 -15.54
CA GLY A 175 16.38 -14.93 -14.54
C GLY A 175 17.15 -13.70 -14.05
N SER A 176 16.83 -12.50 -14.54
CA SER A 176 17.48 -11.25 -14.14
C SER A 176 17.31 -10.96 -12.65
N PRO A 177 18.22 -10.20 -12.02
CA PRO A 177 17.99 -9.69 -10.67
C PRO A 177 16.67 -8.90 -10.60
N LEU A 178 15.97 -8.97 -9.47
CA LEU A 178 14.93 -7.99 -9.18
C LEU A 178 15.64 -6.70 -8.74
N HIS A 179 15.24 -5.57 -9.33
CA HIS A 179 15.88 -4.26 -9.13
C HIS A 179 15.27 -3.53 -7.92
N PHE A 180 13.94 -3.55 -7.78
CA PHE A 180 13.22 -2.87 -6.70
C PHE A 180 11.82 -3.47 -6.46
N VAL A 181 11.17 -3.01 -5.38
CA VAL A 181 9.73 -3.14 -5.15
C VAL A 181 9.06 -1.76 -5.24
N MET A 182 7.89 -1.69 -5.87
CA MET A 182 7.06 -0.49 -5.95
C MET A 182 5.78 -0.72 -5.18
N THR A 183 5.37 0.21 -4.31
CA THR A 183 3.99 0.25 -3.79
C THR A 183 3.16 1.26 -4.58
N THR A 184 1.98 0.86 -5.06
CA THR A 184 1.06 1.75 -5.79
C THR A 184 -0.08 2.28 -4.90
N GLY A 185 0.26 2.74 -3.68
CA GLY A 185 -0.69 3.36 -2.75
C GLY A 185 -1.56 2.39 -1.94
N ASP A 186 -2.32 2.99 -1.01
CA ASP A 186 -3.14 2.34 0.01
C ASP A 186 -2.30 1.37 0.85
N ASN A 187 -1.20 1.92 1.35
CA ASN A 187 -0.23 1.26 2.20
C ASN A 187 -0.80 1.12 3.63
N THR A 188 -1.44 2.18 4.11
CA THR A 188 -2.24 2.29 5.35
C THR A 188 -3.75 2.19 5.05
N ASP A 189 -4.62 2.23 6.06
CA ASP A 189 -6.09 2.09 5.87
C ASP A 189 -6.89 3.30 6.38
N ASN A 190 -6.49 3.89 7.50
CA ASN A 190 -7.20 4.97 8.15
C ASN A 190 -6.32 6.24 8.29
N ASN A 191 -5.23 6.35 7.53
CA ASN A 191 -4.29 7.49 7.57
C ASN A 191 -3.69 7.72 8.99
N ALA A 192 -3.56 6.66 9.81
CA ALA A 192 -3.10 6.75 11.20
C ALA A 192 -1.56 6.60 11.33
N LYS A 193 -0.93 7.29 12.29
CA LYS A 193 0.53 7.19 12.51
C LYS A 193 0.99 5.79 12.94
N THR A 194 0.17 5.05 13.69
CA THR A 194 0.38 3.62 14.00
C THR A 194 0.53 2.78 12.73
N GLU A 195 -0.41 2.91 11.80
CA GLU A 195 -0.41 2.18 10.52
C GLU A 195 0.82 2.52 9.67
N LEU A 196 1.21 3.80 9.63
CA LEU A 196 2.39 4.26 8.88
C LEU A 196 3.70 3.69 9.46
N ASP A 197 3.86 3.71 10.78
CA ASP A 197 5.01 3.09 11.46
C ASP A 197 5.08 1.57 11.18
N TRP A 198 3.92 0.89 11.23
CA TRP A 198 3.84 -0.54 10.93
C TRP A 198 4.20 -0.82 9.46
N PHE A 199 3.65 -0.07 8.51
CA PHE A 199 3.98 -0.19 7.08
C PHE A 199 5.48 0.00 6.81
N LEU A 200 6.08 1.07 7.33
CA LEU A 200 7.51 1.35 7.13
C LEU A 200 8.40 0.26 7.74
N LYS A 201 8.01 -0.32 8.87
CA LYS A 201 8.70 -1.47 9.47
C LYS A 201 8.43 -2.80 8.75
N VAL A 202 7.27 -2.99 8.11
CA VAL A 202 7.04 -4.13 7.21
C VAL A 202 8.03 -4.05 6.05
N MET A 203 8.10 -2.90 5.38
CA MET A 203 8.90 -2.72 4.17
C MET A 203 10.41 -2.69 4.43
N SER A 204 10.87 -1.98 5.46
CA SER A 204 12.30 -1.80 5.74
C SER A 204 12.87 -2.68 6.86
N GLY A 205 12.01 -3.44 7.54
CA GLY A 205 12.37 -4.38 8.60
C GLY A 205 12.27 -3.77 10.00
N GLY A 206 11.95 -4.61 10.98
CA GLY A 206 11.78 -4.18 12.36
C GLY A 206 10.79 -5.01 13.15
N ARG A 207 10.71 -4.72 14.46
CA ARG A 207 9.69 -5.27 15.36
C ARG A 207 8.44 -4.39 15.32
N ILE A 208 7.30 -5.03 15.18
CA ILE A 208 6.00 -4.39 14.94
C ILE A 208 5.01 -4.97 15.93
N THR A 209 4.40 -4.12 16.76
CA THR A 209 3.28 -4.53 17.60
C THR A 209 2.01 -3.96 16.96
N PRO A 210 1.21 -4.76 16.24
CA PRO A 210 -0.05 -4.33 15.61
C PRO A 210 -1.16 -4.14 16.66
N ASN A 211 -0.91 -3.22 17.59
CA ASN A 211 -1.78 -2.92 18.72
C ASN A 211 -1.84 -1.41 18.96
N SER A 212 -3.02 -0.87 19.27
CA SER A 212 -3.23 0.52 19.68
C SER A 212 -4.24 0.57 20.83
N GLY A 213 -4.15 1.58 21.69
CA GLY A 213 -4.96 1.65 22.91
C GLY A 213 -4.33 0.86 24.06
N ASP A 214 -5.05 -0.12 24.62
CA ASP A 214 -4.52 -0.92 25.73
C ASP A 214 -3.33 -1.80 25.25
N PRO A 215 -2.10 -1.59 25.76
CA PRO A 215 -0.93 -2.38 25.36
C PRO A 215 -1.02 -3.87 25.72
N LYS A 216 -2.05 -4.30 26.47
CA LYS A 216 -2.25 -5.67 26.93
C LYS A 216 -3.54 -6.33 26.42
N SER A 217 -4.44 -5.59 25.78
CA SER A 217 -5.79 -6.07 25.46
C SER A 217 -6.24 -5.57 24.10
N TYR A 218 -6.94 -6.42 23.35
CA TYR A 218 -7.61 -6.01 22.12
C TYR A 218 -8.87 -5.17 22.42
N GLU A 219 -9.11 -4.11 21.65
CA GLU A 219 -10.20 -3.14 21.83
C GLU A 219 -11.03 -2.87 20.54
N GLY A 220 -11.08 -3.82 19.61
CA GLY A 220 -11.86 -3.72 18.36
C GLY A 220 -13.26 -4.39 18.38
N VAL A 221 -13.85 -4.58 17.19
CA VAL A 221 -15.18 -5.21 17.02
C VAL A 221 -15.18 -6.72 17.33
N GLN A 222 -14.05 -7.40 17.18
CA GLN A 222 -13.90 -8.85 17.34
C GLN A 222 -13.97 -9.37 18.79
N ASN A 223 -13.97 -8.48 19.79
CA ASN A 223 -14.29 -8.83 21.19
C ASN A 223 -15.46 -8.03 21.77
N SER A 224 -16.35 -7.52 20.91
CA SER A 224 -17.52 -6.73 21.33
C SER A 224 -18.69 -7.57 21.85
N GLY A 225 -18.67 -8.90 21.64
CA GLY A 225 -19.82 -9.78 21.85
C GLY A 225 -20.95 -9.60 20.83
N SER A 226 -20.79 -8.72 19.85
CA SER A 226 -21.80 -8.46 18.81
C SER A 226 -21.84 -9.59 17.79
N LYS A 227 -23.05 -10.06 17.46
CA LYS A 227 -23.27 -11.09 16.43
C LYS A 227 -23.01 -10.60 14.99
N LEU A 228 -22.80 -9.29 14.79
CA LEU A 228 -22.50 -8.68 13.48
C LEU A 228 -21.10 -9.02 12.97
N TYR A 229 -20.17 -9.36 13.88
CA TYR A 229 -18.76 -9.61 13.59
C TYR A 229 -18.34 -10.94 14.17
N TRP A 230 -17.50 -11.67 13.45
CA TRP A 230 -16.79 -12.83 13.95
C TRP A 230 -16.10 -12.52 15.29
N GLN A 231 -16.49 -13.26 16.33
CA GLN A 231 -15.89 -13.20 17.67
C GLN A 231 -14.94 -14.42 17.81
N PRO A 232 -13.69 -14.37 17.30
CA PRO A 232 -12.84 -15.56 17.11
C PRO A 232 -12.60 -16.36 18.39
N ASP A 233 -12.23 -15.70 19.49
CA ASP A 233 -11.94 -16.36 20.77
C ASP A 233 -13.19 -16.87 21.51
N ALA A 234 -14.36 -16.25 21.28
CA ALA A 234 -15.54 -16.47 22.10
C ALA A 234 -16.52 -17.48 21.49
N ASP A 235 -17.13 -18.32 22.34
CA ASP A 235 -18.27 -19.19 22.01
C ASP A 235 -19.58 -18.40 21.87
N VAL A 236 -19.53 -17.33 21.06
CA VAL A 236 -20.70 -16.60 20.59
C VAL A 236 -21.05 -17.14 19.21
N ARG A 237 -22.29 -17.60 19.05
CA ARG A 237 -22.85 -17.96 17.74
C ARG A 237 -23.21 -16.69 16.94
N ASP A 238 -22.17 -16.01 16.46
CA ASP A 238 -22.22 -14.84 15.59
C ASP A 238 -22.60 -15.19 14.14
N GLY A 239 -22.73 -14.19 13.27
CA GLY A 239 -23.11 -14.36 11.87
C GLY A 239 -22.06 -15.06 11.01
N ASP A 240 -20.77 -14.86 11.30
CA ASP A 240 -19.68 -15.50 10.57
C ASP A 240 -19.57 -16.99 10.94
N LYS A 241 -19.70 -17.35 12.23
CA LYS A 241 -19.74 -18.76 12.66
C LYS A 241 -20.96 -19.50 12.10
N GLN A 242 -22.08 -18.81 11.84
CA GLN A 242 -23.24 -19.42 11.16
C GLN A 242 -22.97 -19.80 9.70
N VAL A 243 -22.00 -19.18 9.02
CA VAL A 243 -21.53 -19.57 7.69
C VAL A 243 -20.25 -20.41 7.72
N GLY A 244 -19.82 -20.85 8.91
CA GLY A 244 -18.78 -21.84 9.12
C GLY A 244 -17.41 -21.29 9.57
N PHE A 245 -17.28 -20.01 9.92
CA PHE A 245 -16.03 -19.52 10.52
C PHE A 245 -15.71 -20.26 11.83
N PRO A 246 -14.44 -20.60 12.08
CA PRO A 246 -14.03 -21.32 13.28
C PRO A 246 -14.13 -20.46 14.54
N GLN A 247 -14.15 -21.10 15.71
CA GLN A 247 -13.64 -20.50 16.95
C GLN A 247 -12.13 -20.79 17.02
N ILE A 248 -11.33 -19.80 17.37
CA ILE A 248 -9.88 -19.92 17.52
C ILE A 248 -9.50 -19.25 18.84
N GLU A 249 -9.21 -20.06 19.86
CA GLU A 249 -8.79 -19.59 21.18
C GLU A 249 -7.39 -18.97 21.13
N GLY A 250 -7.22 -17.79 21.71
CA GLY A 250 -5.97 -17.03 21.69
C GLY A 250 -5.75 -16.19 20.42
N PHE A 251 -6.70 -16.19 19.48
CA PHE A 251 -6.57 -15.50 18.20
C PHE A 251 -6.26 -14.01 18.38
N LEU A 252 -7.06 -13.27 19.16
CA LEU A 252 -6.86 -11.83 19.30
C LEU A 252 -5.59 -11.49 20.07
N ALA A 253 -5.20 -12.32 21.04
CA ALA A 253 -3.92 -12.17 21.75
C ALA A 253 -2.71 -12.41 20.83
N ALA A 254 -2.83 -13.34 19.87
CA ALA A 254 -1.81 -13.57 18.86
C ALA A 254 -1.80 -12.48 17.77
N ALA A 255 -2.96 -11.96 17.38
CA ALA A 255 -3.11 -10.92 16.37
C ALA A 255 -2.46 -9.60 16.78
N ILE A 256 -2.48 -9.22 18.06
CA ILE A 256 -1.84 -7.99 18.59
C ILE A 256 -0.41 -8.18 19.09
N ARG A 257 0.13 -9.41 19.04
CA ARG A 257 1.47 -9.72 19.57
C ARG A 257 2.56 -9.11 18.69
N GLU A 258 3.71 -8.76 19.29
CA GLU A 258 4.89 -8.33 18.53
C GLU A 258 5.27 -9.36 17.44
N LEU A 259 5.44 -8.86 16.23
CA LEU A 259 5.87 -9.54 15.01
C LEU A 259 7.23 -9.00 14.57
N GLN A 260 7.96 -9.75 13.75
CA GLN A 260 9.24 -9.34 13.20
C GLN A 260 9.19 -9.39 11.67
N SER A 261 9.25 -8.22 11.02
CA SER A 261 9.50 -8.16 9.58
C SER A 261 11.00 -8.34 9.32
N PRO A 262 11.41 -9.15 8.32
CA PRO A 262 12.79 -9.14 7.84
C PRO A 262 13.13 -7.87 7.06
N GLY A 263 12.13 -7.08 6.64
CA GLY A 263 12.28 -6.05 5.62
C GLY A 263 12.53 -6.63 4.25
N LEU A 264 12.33 -5.83 3.20
CA LEU A 264 12.77 -6.18 1.85
C LEU A 264 14.30 -6.25 1.81
N ASN A 265 14.84 -7.17 1.00
CA ASN A 265 16.26 -7.23 0.66
C ASN A 265 16.59 -6.48 -0.66
N LEU A 266 15.59 -5.79 -1.21
CA LEU A 266 15.66 -4.95 -2.41
C LEU A 266 15.37 -3.49 -2.06
N PRO A 267 15.90 -2.53 -2.83
CA PRO A 267 15.42 -1.15 -2.80
C PRO A 267 13.90 -1.08 -3.01
N TRP A 268 13.24 -0.09 -2.44
CA TRP A 268 11.81 0.09 -2.65
C TRP A 268 11.37 1.55 -2.78
N TYR A 269 10.24 1.73 -3.46
CA TYR A 269 9.67 3.01 -3.86
C TYR A 269 8.17 3.05 -3.51
N SER A 270 7.65 4.24 -3.18
CA SER A 270 6.27 4.43 -2.70
C SER A 270 5.49 5.40 -3.59
N THR A 271 4.27 5.02 -3.97
CA THR A 271 3.20 5.95 -4.37
C THR A 271 2.20 6.07 -3.21
N VAL A 272 1.62 7.26 -3.05
CA VAL A 272 0.55 7.52 -2.07
C VAL A 272 -0.83 7.15 -2.64
N GLY A 273 -1.66 6.47 -1.84
CA GLY A 273 -3.06 6.17 -2.15
C GLY A 273 -4.05 7.01 -1.35
N ASN A 274 -5.35 6.89 -1.64
CA ASN A 274 -6.37 7.68 -0.95
C ASN A 274 -6.48 7.31 0.54
N HIS A 275 -6.26 6.05 0.93
CA HIS A 275 -6.21 5.65 2.35
C HIS A 275 -4.94 6.14 3.08
N ASP A 276 -3.88 6.49 2.35
CA ASP A 276 -2.68 7.11 2.92
C ASP A 276 -2.87 8.60 3.20
N SER A 277 -3.68 9.32 2.41
CA SER A 277 -3.88 10.78 2.55
C SER A 277 -5.19 11.21 3.22
N LEU A 278 -6.20 10.34 3.22
CA LEU A 278 -7.57 10.66 3.64
C LEU A 278 -7.99 9.73 4.79
N PRO A 279 -8.55 10.24 5.91
CA PRO A 279 -9.19 9.41 6.91
C PRO A 279 -10.18 8.42 6.30
N GLY A 280 -9.88 7.13 6.50
CA GLY A 280 -10.62 5.99 5.93
C GLY A 280 -10.82 6.04 4.41
N GLY A 281 -9.86 6.63 3.69
CA GLY A 281 -9.80 6.65 2.23
C GLY A 281 -10.78 7.57 1.52
N CYS A 282 -11.59 8.37 2.22
CA CYS A 282 -12.69 9.11 1.56
C CYS A 282 -13.04 10.50 2.11
N PHE A 283 -12.53 10.90 3.28
CA PHE A 283 -12.82 12.21 3.87
C PHE A 283 -11.62 13.17 3.75
N ALA A 284 -11.88 14.45 3.53
CA ALA A 284 -10.86 15.49 3.55
C ALA A 284 -10.12 15.48 4.90
N PRO A 285 -8.78 15.56 4.91
CA PRO A 285 -7.97 15.47 6.13
C PRO A 285 -8.07 16.75 6.97
N GLY A 286 -7.57 16.68 8.21
CA GLY A 286 -7.43 17.85 9.08
C GLY A 286 -8.70 18.32 9.81
N ASP A 287 -9.78 17.53 9.83
CA ASP A 287 -10.96 17.85 10.65
C ASP A 287 -10.69 17.66 12.15
N PRO A 288 -10.82 18.70 13.00
CA PRO A 288 -10.48 18.60 14.42
C PRO A 288 -11.32 17.59 15.21
N TYR A 289 -12.60 17.39 14.87
CA TYR A 289 -13.46 16.45 15.58
C TYR A 289 -13.15 15.00 15.22
N LEU A 290 -12.85 14.73 13.94
CA LEU A 290 -12.39 13.39 13.53
C LEU A 290 -11.03 13.07 14.16
N THR A 291 -10.11 14.04 14.24
CA THR A 291 -8.82 13.91 14.94
C THR A 291 -9.00 13.62 16.43
N GLU A 292 -9.85 14.37 17.14
CA GLU A 292 -10.16 14.13 18.57
C GLU A 292 -10.77 12.73 18.78
N LEU A 293 -11.66 12.30 17.88
CA LEU A 293 -12.27 10.97 17.96
C LEU A 293 -11.26 9.86 17.69
N ALA A 294 -10.30 10.04 16.76
CA ALA A 294 -9.27 9.05 16.41
C ALA A 294 -8.38 8.69 17.61
N VAL A 295 -7.88 9.70 18.33
CA VAL A 295 -7.04 9.48 19.53
C VAL A 295 -7.86 9.19 20.79
N GLY A 296 -9.16 9.51 20.77
CA GLY A 296 -10.04 9.48 21.93
C GLY A 296 -10.45 8.09 22.44
N GLY A 297 -10.98 8.05 23.66
CA GLY A 297 -11.39 6.82 24.35
C GLY A 297 -12.78 6.28 23.99
N LYS A 298 -13.27 6.49 22.76
CA LYS A 298 -14.63 6.10 22.33
C LYS A 298 -14.67 5.55 20.90
N LYS A 299 -15.15 4.32 20.73
CA LYS A 299 -15.35 3.67 19.43
C LYS A 299 -16.81 3.24 19.20
N LEU A 300 -17.35 3.54 18.02
CA LEU A 300 -18.67 3.08 17.60
C LEU A 300 -18.58 1.66 17.03
N MET A 301 -19.17 0.69 17.72
CA MET A 301 -19.10 -0.73 17.32
C MET A 301 -20.31 -1.18 16.48
N THR A 302 -21.46 -0.54 16.62
CA THR A 302 -22.70 -0.90 15.89
C THR A 302 -23.52 0.36 15.58
N LEU A 303 -24.27 0.31 14.50
CA LEU A 303 -25.18 1.38 14.08
C LEU A 303 -26.56 0.79 13.78
N ASP A 304 -27.60 1.57 14.06
CA ASP A 304 -28.97 1.25 13.68
C ASP A 304 -29.07 1.08 12.15
N GLU A 305 -29.84 0.10 11.66
CA GLU A 305 -29.89 -0.23 10.24
C GLU A 305 -30.45 0.90 9.37
N THR A 306 -31.41 1.69 9.88
CA THR A 306 -32.01 2.81 9.13
C THR A 306 -31.04 3.98 9.03
N VAL A 307 -30.32 4.27 10.12
CA VAL A 307 -29.25 5.29 10.13
C VAL A 307 -28.08 4.83 9.24
N GLY A 308 -27.68 3.56 9.34
CA GLY A 308 -26.62 2.96 8.54
C GLY A 308 -26.92 2.98 7.05
N ALA A 309 -28.13 2.59 6.64
CA ALA A 309 -28.58 2.64 5.24
C ALA A 309 -28.52 4.08 4.68
N THR A 310 -28.85 5.08 5.49
CA THR A 310 -28.81 6.49 5.11
C THR A 310 -27.38 6.98 4.88
N VAL A 311 -26.46 6.68 5.81
CA VAL A 311 -25.03 7.01 5.69
C VAL A 311 -24.43 6.28 4.48
N TRP A 312 -24.63 4.96 4.38
CA TRP A 312 -24.08 4.13 3.30
C TRP A 312 -24.53 4.59 1.91
N LYS A 313 -25.82 4.93 1.74
CA LYS A 313 -26.37 5.45 0.47
C LYS A 313 -25.66 6.73 0.01
N ASN A 314 -25.16 7.55 0.93
CA ASN A 314 -24.45 8.79 0.63
C ASN A 314 -22.95 8.56 0.38
N LEU A 315 -22.29 7.73 1.19
CA LEU A 315 -20.88 7.38 1.02
C LEU A 315 -20.61 6.67 -0.31
N ARG A 316 -21.50 5.75 -0.73
CA ARG A 316 -21.43 5.08 -2.05
C ARG A 316 -21.53 6.03 -3.25
N LYS A 317 -21.94 7.29 -3.04
CA LYS A 317 -21.98 8.35 -4.06
C LYS A 317 -20.90 9.41 -3.86
N GLY A 318 -19.99 9.24 -2.89
CA GLY A 318 -19.03 10.26 -2.49
C GLY A 318 -19.69 11.60 -2.13
N GLY A 319 -20.88 11.56 -1.54
CA GLY A 319 -21.73 12.72 -1.31
C GLY A 319 -21.38 13.56 -0.08
N ASP A 320 -20.44 13.11 0.75
CA ASP A 320 -19.99 13.82 1.96
C ASP A 320 -18.45 13.80 2.10
N PRO A 321 -17.69 14.37 1.14
CA PRO A 321 -16.24 14.34 1.18
C PRO A 321 -15.65 15.14 2.36
N LYS A 322 -16.44 15.99 3.04
CA LYS A 322 -16.04 16.75 4.25
C LYS A 322 -16.51 16.11 5.56
N GLY A 323 -17.12 14.92 5.49
CA GLY A 323 -17.56 14.14 6.64
C GLY A 323 -18.62 14.82 7.52
N THR A 324 -19.37 15.81 7.02
CA THR A 324 -20.36 16.55 7.79
C THR A 324 -21.46 15.62 8.33
N LEU A 325 -22.04 14.77 7.48
CA LEU A 325 -23.07 13.81 7.88
C LEU A 325 -22.47 12.68 8.71
N LEU A 326 -21.23 12.27 8.44
CA LEU A 326 -20.50 11.33 9.29
C LEU A 326 -20.36 11.90 10.72
N LYS A 327 -19.90 13.14 10.87
CA LYS A 327 -19.71 13.82 12.17
C LYS A 327 -21.01 13.97 12.93
N ASP A 328 -22.10 14.37 12.28
CA ASP A 328 -23.39 14.52 12.93
C ASP A 328 -23.97 13.17 13.37
N MET A 329 -23.78 12.12 12.56
CA MET A 329 -24.10 10.75 12.96
C MET A 329 -23.27 10.34 14.19
N LEU A 330 -21.95 10.49 14.17
CA LEU A 330 -21.06 10.11 15.29
C LEU A 330 -21.44 10.84 16.59
N LYS A 331 -21.69 12.16 16.52
CA LYS A 331 -22.19 12.96 17.66
C LYS A 331 -23.52 12.42 18.19
N SER A 332 -24.46 12.05 17.31
CA SER A 332 -25.74 11.47 17.73
C SER A 332 -25.59 10.09 18.40
N GLN A 333 -24.56 9.32 18.05
CA GLN A 333 -24.28 8.00 18.64
C GLN A 333 -23.31 8.03 19.84
N ALA A 334 -22.80 9.21 20.25
CA ALA A 334 -21.75 9.31 21.29
C ALA A 334 -22.07 8.56 22.60
N ARG A 335 -23.34 8.53 23.03
CA ARG A 335 -23.79 7.81 24.23
C ARG A 335 -23.81 6.28 24.08
N LYS A 336 -23.74 5.75 22.86
CA LYS A 336 -23.70 4.31 22.53
C LYS A 336 -22.29 3.80 22.24
N MET A 337 -21.29 4.68 22.13
CA MET A 337 -19.91 4.30 21.83
C MET A 337 -19.28 3.55 23.02
N ARG A 338 -18.64 2.42 22.72
CA ARG A 338 -17.87 1.63 23.68
C ARG A 338 -16.68 2.47 24.15
N SER A 339 -16.36 2.41 25.45
CA SER A 339 -15.08 2.94 25.93
C SER A 339 -13.94 2.07 25.40
N VAL A 340 -12.91 2.72 24.88
CA VAL A 340 -11.62 2.14 24.52
C VAL A 340 -10.53 3.00 25.16
N THR A 341 -9.30 2.52 25.20
CA THR A 341 -8.16 3.27 25.71
C THR A 341 -7.75 4.33 24.69
N PRO A 342 -7.61 5.62 25.09
CA PRO A 342 -7.08 6.67 24.23
C PRO A 342 -5.64 6.37 23.78
N ASP A 343 -5.28 6.76 22.56
CA ASP A 343 -3.94 6.54 22.00
C ASP A 343 -3.59 7.63 20.98
N GLU A 344 -2.58 8.44 21.31
CA GLU A 344 -2.06 9.51 20.44
C GLU A 344 -1.42 8.97 19.15
N GLY A 345 -1.00 7.70 19.12
CA GLY A 345 -0.49 7.04 17.91
C GLY A 345 -1.54 6.88 16.80
N ARG A 346 -2.83 6.98 17.16
CA ARG A 346 -3.95 6.97 16.21
C ARG A 346 -4.18 8.31 15.51
N VAL A 347 -3.42 9.35 15.84
CA VAL A 347 -3.60 10.66 15.19
C VAL A 347 -3.41 10.54 13.67
N PRO A 348 -4.30 11.13 12.85
CA PRO A 348 -4.10 11.19 11.42
C PRO A 348 -2.79 11.93 11.06
N PHE A 349 -2.00 11.40 10.12
CA PHE A 349 -0.78 12.06 9.67
C PHE A 349 -1.04 12.98 8.46
N THR A 350 -0.28 14.07 8.39
CA THR A 350 -0.27 14.97 7.23
C THR A 350 0.63 14.46 6.11
N SER A 351 0.45 14.96 4.88
CA SER A 351 1.35 14.68 3.75
C SER A 351 2.82 15.01 4.04
N ALA A 352 3.08 16.09 4.80
CA ALA A 352 4.42 16.44 5.24
C ALA A 352 5.01 15.40 6.21
N GLU A 353 4.22 14.87 7.13
CA GLU A 353 4.66 13.81 8.06
C GLU A 353 4.85 12.47 7.35
N TYR A 354 4.03 12.14 6.34
CA TYR A 354 4.23 10.97 5.48
C TYR A 354 5.58 11.02 4.77
N LEU A 355 5.90 12.17 4.15
CA LEU A 355 7.19 12.42 3.50
C LEU A 355 8.36 12.37 4.51
N GLN A 356 8.21 12.99 5.68
CA GLN A 356 9.23 12.94 6.75
C GLN A 356 9.49 11.52 7.24
N ALA A 357 8.45 10.70 7.41
CA ALA A 357 8.60 9.32 7.85
C ALA A 357 9.32 8.42 6.81
N HIS A 358 9.10 8.65 5.51
CA HIS A 358 9.85 7.98 4.45
C HIS A 358 11.32 8.45 4.39
N LEU A 359 11.58 9.72 4.72
CA LEU A 359 12.92 10.31 4.75
C LEU A 359 13.72 9.98 6.02
N ASP A 360 13.11 9.35 7.04
CA ASP A 360 13.81 8.96 8.26
C ASP A 360 14.84 7.86 7.96
N PRO A 361 16.14 8.06 8.30
CA PRO A 361 17.17 7.03 8.15
C PRO A 361 16.85 5.70 8.83
N ALA A 362 16.04 5.70 9.91
CA ALA A 362 15.59 4.49 10.59
C ALA A 362 14.75 3.56 9.69
N HIS A 363 14.10 4.11 8.66
CA HIS A 363 13.29 3.37 7.70
C HIS A 363 13.97 3.16 6.35
N THR A 364 15.25 3.48 6.18
CA THR A 364 15.93 3.36 4.86
C THR A 364 16.04 1.91 4.37
N GLY A 365 16.32 0.93 5.23
CA GLY A 365 16.52 -0.46 4.78
C GLY A 365 17.57 -0.56 3.66
N PRO A 366 17.30 -1.27 2.54
CA PRO A 366 18.15 -1.27 1.34
C PRO A 366 18.15 0.03 0.52
N GLY A 367 17.31 1.01 0.88
CA GLY A 367 17.19 2.31 0.25
C GLY A 367 16.23 2.38 -0.95
N PRO A 368 16.28 3.48 -1.74
CA PRO A 368 16.98 4.72 -1.40
C PRO A 368 16.35 5.40 -0.17
N ILE A 369 17.08 6.31 0.49
CA ILE A 369 16.49 7.18 1.53
C ILE A 369 15.28 7.91 0.91
N GLY A 370 14.16 7.98 1.62
CA GLY A 370 12.93 8.60 1.11
C GLY A 370 12.09 7.73 0.18
N HIS A 371 12.59 6.57 -0.29
CA HIS A 371 11.84 5.63 -1.12
C HIS A 371 11.16 6.28 -2.34
N GLY A 372 11.93 7.14 -3.02
CA GLY A 372 11.48 7.96 -4.15
C GLY A 372 11.13 9.40 -3.78
N TYR A 373 10.75 9.67 -2.54
CA TYR A 373 10.60 11.02 -2.03
C TYR A 373 11.95 11.65 -1.66
N SER A 374 12.02 12.97 -1.79
CA SER A 374 13.22 13.77 -1.52
C SER A 374 12.93 14.92 -0.56
N GLN A 375 13.99 15.59 -0.06
CA GLN A 375 13.80 16.82 0.70
C GLN A 375 13.23 17.96 -0.17
N ALA A 376 13.45 17.92 -1.50
CA ALA A 376 12.79 18.82 -2.44
C ALA A 376 11.28 18.55 -2.53
N ASN A 377 10.83 17.29 -2.47
CA ASN A 377 9.41 16.95 -2.36
C ASN A 377 8.79 17.52 -1.08
N LEU A 378 9.46 17.38 0.07
CA LEU A 378 8.97 17.94 1.34
C LEU A 378 8.89 19.48 1.30
N ALA A 379 9.90 20.14 0.74
CA ALA A 379 9.91 21.60 0.59
C ALA A 379 8.84 22.12 -0.38
N ALA A 380 8.63 21.43 -1.50
CA ALA A 380 7.62 21.75 -2.52
C ALA A 380 6.20 21.28 -2.14
N LYS A 381 6.06 20.45 -1.11
CA LYS A 381 4.82 19.76 -0.71
C LYS A 381 4.23 18.89 -1.81
N THR A 382 5.06 18.14 -2.53
CA THR A 382 4.65 17.25 -3.63
C THR A 382 4.89 15.78 -3.29
N GLN A 383 3.98 14.89 -3.68
CA GLN A 383 4.09 13.44 -3.49
C GLN A 383 4.24 12.65 -4.81
N TYR A 384 4.74 13.33 -5.86
CA TYR A 384 5.06 12.77 -7.17
C TYR A 384 6.55 13.01 -7.50
N TYR A 385 7.16 12.08 -8.25
CA TYR A 385 8.60 12.08 -8.53
C TYR A 385 8.94 11.18 -9.73
N THR A 386 10.19 11.25 -10.20
CA THR A 386 10.76 10.29 -11.14
C THR A 386 11.94 9.55 -10.52
N PHE A 387 12.27 8.37 -11.05
CA PHE A 387 13.45 7.60 -10.65
C PHE A 387 13.98 6.78 -11.82
N ARG A 388 15.29 6.51 -11.84
CA ARG A 388 15.95 5.68 -12.87
C ARG A 388 15.71 4.20 -12.53
N ILE A 389 15.07 3.45 -13.44
CA ILE A 389 14.86 2.00 -13.28
C ILE A 389 16.03 1.22 -13.91
N ALA A 390 16.47 1.65 -15.09
CA ALA A 390 17.63 1.17 -15.84
C ALA A 390 18.10 2.30 -16.77
N ASP A 391 19.28 2.19 -17.39
CA ASP A 391 19.88 3.25 -18.20
C ASP A 391 18.94 3.83 -19.28
N ASP A 392 18.10 2.99 -19.88
CA ASP A 392 17.10 3.35 -20.91
C ASP A 392 15.65 3.32 -20.42
N LEU A 393 15.39 3.24 -19.10
CA LEU A 393 14.04 3.12 -18.53
C LEU A 393 13.83 4.01 -17.29
N LEU A 394 12.83 4.89 -17.40
CA LEU A 394 12.41 5.85 -16.38
C LEU A 394 11.12 5.37 -15.67
N GLY A 395 11.12 5.43 -14.33
CA GLY A 395 9.92 5.32 -13.50
C GLY A 395 9.35 6.69 -13.17
N VAL A 396 8.02 6.83 -13.24
CA VAL A 396 7.31 8.07 -12.90
C VAL A 396 6.19 7.76 -11.90
N SER A 397 6.31 8.25 -10.67
CA SER A 397 5.30 8.08 -9.61
C SER A 397 4.39 9.31 -9.55
N LEU A 398 3.08 9.10 -9.65
CA LEU A 398 2.04 10.14 -9.64
C LEU A 398 1.25 10.14 -8.34
N ASP A 399 1.04 11.34 -7.78
CA ASP A 399 0.04 11.55 -6.75
C ASP A 399 -1.30 11.78 -7.42
N SER A 400 -2.15 10.76 -7.35
CA SER A 400 -3.50 10.78 -7.91
C SER A 400 -4.58 11.10 -6.88
N THR A 401 -4.18 11.44 -5.65
CA THR A 401 -5.11 11.73 -4.55
C THR A 401 -5.66 13.16 -4.64
N ASP A 402 -6.83 13.38 -4.03
CA ASP A 402 -7.46 14.70 -3.97
C ASP A 402 -7.69 15.08 -2.50
N PRO A 403 -6.99 16.10 -1.96
CA PRO A 403 -7.14 16.51 -0.56
C PRO A 403 -8.51 17.17 -0.28
N GLY A 404 -9.34 17.41 -1.30
CA GLY A 404 -10.75 17.75 -1.15
C GLY A 404 -11.62 16.59 -0.62
N GLY A 405 -11.06 15.38 -0.49
CA GLY A 405 -11.76 14.15 -0.14
C GLY A 405 -12.38 13.46 -1.35
N HIS A 406 -13.15 12.39 -1.10
CA HIS A 406 -13.62 11.35 -2.05
C HIS A 406 -12.61 10.21 -2.27
N TYR A 407 -13.14 9.02 -2.57
CA TYR A 407 -12.37 7.82 -2.90
C TYR A 407 -11.95 7.75 -4.38
N GLU A 408 -12.11 8.83 -5.15
CA GLU A 408 -11.72 8.83 -6.58
C GLU A 408 -10.65 9.89 -6.79
N GLY A 409 -9.77 9.64 -7.75
CA GLY A 409 -8.60 10.47 -8.00
C GLY A 409 -8.79 11.53 -9.07
N SER A 410 -7.74 12.32 -9.25
CA SER A 410 -7.53 13.26 -10.36
C SER A 410 -6.09 13.81 -10.28
N LEU A 411 -5.62 14.51 -11.32
CA LEU A 411 -4.38 15.31 -11.23
C LEU A 411 -4.71 16.81 -11.30
N GLY A 412 -4.00 17.63 -10.53
CA GLY A 412 -3.93 19.08 -10.76
C GLY A 412 -3.18 19.42 -12.05
N THR A 413 -3.54 20.53 -12.71
CA THR A 413 -2.90 21.00 -13.95
C THR A 413 -1.37 21.09 -13.86
N THR A 414 -0.83 21.48 -12.71
CA THR A 414 0.61 21.59 -12.46
C THR A 414 1.31 20.24 -12.58
N GLN A 415 0.74 19.20 -11.96
CA GLN A 415 1.28 17.84 -12.04
C GLN A 415 1.11 17.26 -13.46
N LEU A 416 -0.03 17.49 -14.12
CA LEU A 416 -0.24 17.01 -15.50
C LEU A 416 0.77 17.64 -16.48
N ARG A 417 1.04 18.95 -16.36
CA ARG A 417 2.07 19.64 -17.16
C ARG A 417 3.48 19.20 -16.80
N TRP A 418 3.75 18.85 -15.55
CA TRP A 418 5.03 18.26 -15.15
C TRP A 418 5.23 16.89 -15.80
N LEU A 419 4.21 16.02 -15.76
CA LEU A 419 4.21 14.73 -16.44
C LEU A 419 4.44 14.88 -17.95
N GLU A 420 3.78 15.84 -18.60
CA GLU A 420 3.99 16.15 -20.02
C GLU A 420 5.46 16.48 -20.33
N ARG A 421 6.08 17.39 -19.57
CA ARG A 421 7.51 17.75 -19.75
C ARG A 421 8.45 16.56 -19.48
N THR A 422 8.10 15.72 -18.50
CA THR A 422 8.86 14.50 -18.18
C THR A 422 8.84 13.52 -19.36
N LEU A 423 7.66 13.28 -19.96
CA LEU A 423 7.51 12.39 -21.12
C LEU A 423 8.22 12.94 -22.37
N GLN A 424 8.13 14.25 -22.62
CA GLN A 424 8.88 14.93 -23.69
C GLN A 424 10.40 14.77 -23.54
N THR A 425 10.89 14.88 -22.30
CA THR A 425 12.33 14.71 -22.00
C THR A 425 12.77 13.27 -22.19
N ALA A 426 11.99 12.30 -21.69
CA ALA A 426 12.27 10.88 -21.87
C ALA A 426 12.30 10.48 -23.35
N GLU A 427 11.30 10.91 -24.15
CA GLU A 427 11.24 10.60 -25.59
C GLU A 427 12.42 11.23 -26.36
N LYS A 428 12.82 12.47 -26.03
CA LYS A 428 14.03 13.12 -26.57
C LYS A 428 15.30 12.33 -26.21
N ASN A 429 15.39 11.80 -25.00
CA ASN A 429 16.51 10.99 -24.53
C ASN A 429 16.48 9.53 -25.04
N LYS A 430 15.40 9.13 -25.73
CA LYS A 430 15.11 7.75 -26.18
C LYS A 430 14.95 6.75 -25.01
N GLU A 431 14.48 7.25 -23.89
CA GLU A 431 14.15 6.46 -22.71
C GLU A 431 12.73 5.88 -22.84
N HIS A 432 12.54 4.67 -22.37
CA HIS A 432 11.24 4.08 -22.09
C HIS A 432 10.70 4.60 -20.75
N VAL A 433 9.38 4.58 -20.58
CA VAL A 433 8.70 5.08 -19.37
C VAL A 433 7.68 4.06 -18.85
N ILE A 434 7.71 3.83 -17.54
CA ILE A 434 6.61 3.21 -16.79
C ILE A 434 6.05 4.23 -15.79
N VAL A 435 4.75 4.43 -15.86
CA VAL A 435 4.01 5.35 -14.98
C VAL A 435 3.34 4.54 -13.88
N PHE A 436 3.39 5.06 -12.66
CA PHE A 436 2.80 4.48 -11.46
C PHE A 436 1.80 5.48 -10.86
N SER A 437 0.63 5.01 -10.46
CA SER A 437 -0.33 5.77 -9.65
C SER A 437 -1.13 4.82 -8.77
N HIS A 438 -1.83 5.36 -7.77
CA HIS A 438 -2.82 4.57 -7.06
C HIS A 438 -4.08 4.34 -7.91
N HIS A 439 -4.77 5.42 -8.30
CA HIS A 439 -6.01 5.33 -9.07
C HIS A 439 -5.78 4.89 -10.53
N THR A 440 -6.81 4.26 -11.11
CA THR A 440 -6.85 3.79 -12.50
C THR A 440 -7.40 4.86 -13.45
N SER A 441 -7.23 4.68 -14.77
CA SER A 441 -7.91 5.48 -15.80
C SER A 441 -9.43 5.60 -15.55
N LYS A 442 -10.05 4.54 -15.02
CA LYS A 442 -11.48 4.43 -14.74
C LYS A 442 -11.89 4.79 -13.32
N THR A 443 -10.97 5.25 -12.47
CA THR A 443 -11.28 5.73 -11.10
C THR A 443 -10.71 7.11 -10.80
N MET A 444 -10.11 7.78 -11.79
CA MET A 444 -9.77 9.19 -11.74
C MET A 444 -10.92 10.05 -12.29
N ARG A 445 -11.98 10.25 -11.49
CA ARG A 445 -13.19 11.03 -11.85
C ARG A 445 -13.48 12.19 -10.89
N ASN A 446 -12.67 12.39 -9.86
CA ASN A 446 -12.92 13.43 -8.86
C ASN A 446 -12.45 14.80 -9.38
N LEU A 447 -13.33 15.50 -10.07
CA LEU A 447 -13.07 16.83 -10.64
C LEU A 447 -13.52 17.96 -9.68
N ARG A 448 -13.50 17.71 -8.37
CA ARG A 448 -13.77 18.73 -7.34
C ARG A 448 -12.60 19.72 -7.28
N GLU A 449 -12.80 20.86 -6.64
CA GLU A 449 -11.70 21.80 -6.39
C GLU A 449 -10.79 21.26 -5.28
N ASP A 450 -9.48 21.25 -5.54
CA ASP A 450 -8.45 20.96 -4.56
C ASP A 450 -8.33 22.13 -3.57
N PRO A 451 -8.62 21.96 -2.26
CA PRO A 451 -8.58 23.04 -1.29
C PRO A 451 -7.18 23.61 -1.03
N ASN A 452 -6.10 22.88 -1.37
CA ASN A 452 -4.72 23.35 -1.27
C ASN A 452 -4.31 24.17 -2.51
N HIS A 453 -5.01 23.99 -3.64
CA HIS A 453 -4.75 24.70 -4.90
C HIS A 453 -6.04 25.32 -5.50
N PRO A 454 -6.67 26.32 -4.83
CA PRO A 454 -7.91 26.94 -5.32
C PRO A 454 -7.78 27.50 -6.73
N GLY A 455 -8.80 27.28 -7.56
CA GLY A 455 -8.81 27.66 -8.97
C GLY A 455 -7.94 26.81 -9.91
N GLU A 456 -7.17 25.84 -9.42
CA GLU A 456 -6.49 24.87 -10.28
C GLU A 456 -7.49 23.86 -10.87
N ARG A 457 -7.41 23.61 -12.18
CA ARG A 457 -8.25 22.61 -12.84
C ARG A 457 -7.76 21.20 -12.48
N ARG A 458 -8.69 20.35 -12.05
CA ARG A 458 -8.49 18.90 -11.94
C ARG A 458 -8.75 18.20 -13.27
N HIS A 459 -7.95 17.17 -13.54
CA HIS A 459 -7.95 16.38 -14.77
C HIS A 459 -8.27 14.92 -14.46
N GLY A 460 -9.16 14.34 -15.25
CA GLY A 460 -9.61 12.95 -15.10
C GLY A 460 -8.70 11.94 -15.79
N GLY A 461 -8.96 10.65 -15.54
CA GLY A 461 -8.17 9.54 -16.08
C GLY A 461 -8.15 9.49 -17.61
N ASP A 462 -9.19 9.96 -18.29
CA ASP A 462 -9.24 10.08 -19.75
C ASP A 462 -8.20 11.10 -20.28
N GLU A 463 -7.98 12.22 -19.58
CA GLU A 463 -6.97 13.22 -19.96
C GLU A 463 -5.55 12.73 -19.65
N VAL A 464 -5.36 12.04 -18.53
CA VAL A 464 -4.08 11.38 -18.20
C VAL A 464 -3.75 10.33 -19.25
N LEU A 465 -4.71 9.46 -19.59
CA LEU A 465 -4.53 8.42 -20.60
C LEU A 465 -4.23 9.00 -22.00
N ALA A 466 -4.93 10.07 -22.39
CA ALA A 466 -4.67 10.77 -23.64
C ALA A 466 -3.25 11.38 -23.70
N LEU A 467 -2.76 11.93 -22.58
CA LEU A 467 -1.39 12.41 -22.46
C LEU A 467 -0.39 11.24 -22.55
N LEU A 468 -0.58 10.18 -21.77
CA LEU A 468 0.31 9.01 -21.76
C LEU A 468 0.41 8.34 -23.15
N GLY A 469 -0.73 8.16 -23.81
CA GLY A 469 -0.83 7.61 -25.17
C GLY A 469 -0.32 8.54 -26.28
N SER A 470 0.06 9.77 -25.95
CA SER A 470 0.66 10.70 -26.92
C SER A 470 2.15 10.44 -27.17
N TYR A 471 2.85 9.74 -26.25
CA TYR A 471 4.31 9.49 -26.33
C TYR A 471 4.61 8.02 -26.61
N ARG A 472 5.59 7.72 -27.48
CA ARG A 472 6.03 6.35 -27.79
C ARG A 472 6.86 5.72 -26.68
N SER A 473 7.47 6.55 -25.85
CA SER A 473 8.27 6.13 -24.70
C SER A 473 7.44 5.40 -23.63
N THR A 474 6.17 5.73 -23.46
CA THR A 474 5.29 5.13 -22.45
C THR A 474 4.95 3.67 -22.76
N LEU A 475 5.56 2.73 -22.03
CA LEU A 475 5.28 1.29 -22.19
C LEU A 475 4.04 0.85 -21.39
N ALA A 476 3.91 1.37 -20.16
CA ALA A 476 2.86 0.93 -19.24
C ALA A 476 2.44 2.01 -18.23
N TRP A 477 1.21 1.85 -17.74
CA TRP A 477 0.67 2.51 -16.57
C TRP A 477 0.28 1.43 -15.54
N VAL A 478 1.02 1.34 -14.44
CA VAL A 478 0.84 0.34 -13.38
C VAL A 478 0.11 0.97 -12.19
N ASN A 479 -0.97 0.35 -11.71
CA ASN A 479 -1.83 0.94 -10.68
C ASN A 479 -2.55 -0.07 -9.77
N GLY A 480 -3.24 0.46 -8.76
CA GLY A 480 -3.94 -0.26 -7.69
C GLY A 480 -5.43 0.05 -7.68
N HIS A 481 -5.96 0.36 -6.48
CA HIS A 481 -7.26 0.97 -6.16
C HIS A 481 -8.52 0.14 -6.47
N SER A 482 -8.52 -0.60 -7.58
CA SER A 482 -9.66 -1.42 -8.01
C SER A 482 -9.77 -2.75 -7.26
N HIS A 483 -8.74 -3.09 -6.45
CA HIS A 483 -8.57 -4.38 -5.77
C HIS A 483 -8.61 -5.60 -6.72
N LYS A 484 -8.49 -5.39 -8.04
CA LYS A 484 -8.69 -6.42 -9.07
C LYS A 484 -7.49 -6.51 -10.01
N ASN A 485 -7.07 -7.73 -10.34
CA ASN A 485 -6.23 -7.99 -11.52
C ASN A 485 -6.99 -7.62 -12.81
N ASN A 486 -6.51 -6.62 -13.53
CA ASN A 486 -7.14 -6.17 -14.77
C ASN A 486 -6.07 -5.56 -15.70
N ILE A 487 -5.91 -6.09 -16.92
CA ILE A 487 -4.92 -5.58 -17.89
C ILE A 487 -5.63 -5.06 -19.14
N THR A 488 -5.57 -3.74 -19.34
CA THR A 488 -6.25 -3.04 -20.45
C THR A 488 -5.23 -2.61 -21.52
N PRO A 489 -5.38 -3.07 -22.78
CA PRO A 489 -4.62 -2.52 -23.90
C PRO A 489 -5.17 -1.14 -24.29
N HIS A 490 -4.30 -0.13 -24.36
CA HIS A 490 -4.66 1.19 -24.86
C HIS A 490 -3.89 1.47 -26.15
N ALA A 491 -4.61 1.46 -27.28
CA ALA A 491 -4.07 1.78 -28.60
C ALA A 491 -4.34 3.26 -28.94
N ALA A 492 -3.36 3.92 -29.55
CA ALA A 492 -3.41 5.32 -29.97
C ALA A 492 -2.93 5.45 -31.44
N PRO A 493 -3.15 6.62 -32.09
CA PRO A 493 -2.73 6.84 -33.47
C PRO A 493 -1.23 6.62 -33.71
N ASP A 494 -0.87 6.38 -34.97
CA ASP A 494 0.51 6.19 -35.44
C ASP A 494 1.23 4.97 -34.83
N ASN A 495 0.47 3.98 -34.37
CA ASN A 495 0.95 2.81 -33.62
C ASN A 495 1.58 3.17 -32.26
N ARG A 496 1.16 4.26 -31.62
CA ARG A 496 1.39 4.47 -30.19
C ARG A 496 0.50 3.54 -29.38
N SER A 497 0.97 3.06 -28.25
CA SER A 497 0.22 2.13 -27.41
C SER A 497 0.87 1.94 -26.05
N LEU A 498 0.08 1.77 -24.99
CA LEU A 498 0.57 1.38 -23.67
C LEU A 498 -0.35 0.34 -23.02
N TRP A 499 0.18 -0.38 -22.05
CA TRP A 499 -0.59 -1.32 -21.22
C TRP A 499 -0.95 -0.68 -19.88
N GLU A 500 -2.24 -0.63 -19.53
CA GLU A 500 -2.66 -0.34 -18.16
C GLU A 500 -2.75 -1.65 -17.37
N ILE A 501 -2.04 -1.75 -16.25
CA ILE A 501 -1.86 -2.97 -15.45
C ILE A 501 -2.32 -2.70 -14.02
N SER A 502 -3.52 -3.16 -13.69
CA SER A 502 -4.02 -3.19 -12.31
C SER A 502 -3.74 -4.55 -11.66
N THR A 503 -3.38 -4.53 -10.38
CA THR A 503 -3.15 -5.75 -9.57
C THR A 503 -4.20 -5.86 -8.46
N ALA A 504 -4.56 -7.10 -8.10
CA ALA A 504 -5.44 -7.36 -6.97
C ALA A 504 -4.83 -6.84 -5.65
N SER A 505 -5.66 -6.39 -4.71
CA SER A 505 -5.17 -5.89 -3.42
C SER A 505 -4.59 -7.00 -2.54
N HIS A 506 -3.84 -6.62 -1.50
CA HIS A 506 -3.41 -7.56 -0.47
C HIS A 506 -4.45 -7.74 0.65
N VAL A 507 -5.43 -6.84 0.75
CA VAL A 507 -6.49 -6.89 1.78
C VAL A 507 -7.62 -7.85 1.44
N ASP A 508 -7.99 -7.95 0.16
CA ASP A 508 -9.02 -8.88 -0.35
C ASP A 508 -8.39 -10.14 -0.96
N PHE A 509 -9.06 -11.28 -0.83
CA PHE A 509 -8.67 -12.47 -1.61
C PHE A 509 -8.75 -12.15 -3.12
N PRO A 510 -7.72 -12.46 -3.94
CA PRO A 510 -6.65 -13.45 -3.71
C PRO A 510 -5.35 -13.02 -3.01
N GLN A 511 -5.18 -11.77 -2.56
CA GLN A 511 -3.98 -11.30 -1.85
C GLN A 511 -2.67 -11.49 -2.65
N LEU A 512 -2.54 -10.76 -3.76
CA LEU A 512 -1.48 -10.97 -4.75
C LEU A 512 -0.57 -9.75 -4.94
N ALA A 513 0.70 -10.03 -5.22
CA ALA A 513 1.64 -9.09 -5.80
C ALA A 513 2.03 -9.52 -7.23
N ARG A 514 2.63 -8.61 -8.00
CA ARG A 514 2.97 -8.85 -9.42
C ARG A 514 4.44 -8.56 -9.69
N VAL A 515 5.21 -9.57 -10.11
CA VAL A 515 6.51 -9.36 -10.73
C VAL A 515 6.28 -8.86 -12.16
N ILE A 516 6.95 -7.76 -12.53
CA ILE A 516 6.93 -7.20 -13.88
C ILE A 516 8.34 -7.23 -14.45
N GLU A 517 8.52 -7.80 -15.64
CA GLU A 517 9.81 -7.86 -16.35
C GLU A 517 9.67 -7.16 -17.70
N VAL A 518 10.54 -6.18 -17.97
CA VAL A 518 10.62 -5.45 -19.24
C VAL A 518 11.73 -6.07 -20.08
N VAL A 519 11.42 -6.49 -21.30
CA VAL A 519 12.44 -7.04 -22.22
C VAL A 519 12.35 -6.41 -23.61
N ASP A 520 13.50 -6.15 -24.22
CA ASP A 520 13.61 -5.95 -25.66
C ASP A 520 13.65 -7.33 -26.33
N ASN A 521 12.75 -7.58 -27.29
CA ASN A 521 12.72 -8.84 -28.05
C ASN A 521 13.70 -8.85 -29.22
N HIS A 522 14.46 -7.78 -29.47
CA HIS A 522 15.41 -7.61 -30.59
C HIS A 522 14.79 -7.85 -31.98
N ASP A 523 13.51 -7.49 -32.13
CA ASP A 523 12.77 -7.58 -33.39
C ASP A 523 11.82 -6.39 -33.61
N GLY A 524 12.06 -5.27 -32.92
CA GLY A 524 11.18 -4.09 -32.95
C GLY A 524 9.93 -4.24 -32.08
N THR A 525 9.90 -5.19 -31.16
CA THR A 525 8.89 -5.29 -30.10
C THR A 525 9.54 -5.32 -28.72
N ILE A 526 8.80 -4.81 -27.72
CA ILE A 526 9.08 -4.99 -26.30
C ILE A 526 8.01 -5.92 -25.74
N SER A 527 8.37 -6.74 -24.76
CA SER A 527 7.41 -7.50 -23.97
C SER A 527 7.49 -7.08 -22.49
N LEU A 528 6.33 -6.86 -21.89
CA LEU A 528 6.16 -6.77 -20.44
C LEU A 528 5.64 -8.13 -19.96
N PHE A 529 6.48 -8.91 -19.28
CA PHE A 529 5.98 -10.10 -18.60
C PHE A 529 5.38 -9.68 -17.27
N THR A 530 4.19 -10.21 -16.97
CA THR A 530 3.62 -10.09 -15.63
C THR A 530 3.46 -11.48 -15.03
N THR A 531 3.93 -11.67 -13.80
CA THR A 531 3.87 -12.95 -13.08
C THR A 531 3.41 -12.71 -11.66
N LEU A 532 2.25 -13.25 -11.29
CA LEU A 532 1.65 -13.06 -9.97
C LEU A 532 2.30 -13.97 -8.92
N ILE A 533 2.37 -13.47 -7.69
CA ILE A 533 2.90 -14.16 -6.51
C ILE A 533 1.94 -13.98 -5.32
N GLU A 534 1.89 -14.99 -4.45
CA GLU A 534 1.18 -14.97 -3.16
C GLU A 534 2.20 -14.89 -2.02
N SER A 535 1.80 -14.49 -0.81
CA SER A 535 2.69 -14.49 0.38
C SER A 535 3.35 -15.86 0.67
N ALA A 536 4.49 -15.87 1.38
CA ALA A 536 5.26 -17.09 1.67
C ALA A 536 4.53 -18.11 2.55
N ALA A 537 3.49 -17.67 3.27
CA ALA A 537 2.65 -18.52 4.11
C ALA A 537 2.08 -19.74 3.34
N PRO A 538 2.07 -20.95 3.95
CA PRO A 538 1.49 -22.15 3.37
C PRO A 538 0.05 -21.93 2.87
N HIS A 539 -0.36 -22.67 1.82
CA HIS A 539 -1.74 -22.59 1.33
C HIS A 539 -2.74 -23.24 2.29
N ARG A 540 -2.30 -24.19 3.13
CA ARG A 540 -3.10 -24.83 4.17
C ARG A 540 -2.89 -24.12 5.51
N THR A 541 -3.97 -23.92 6.26
CA THR A 541 -3.92 -23.42 7.65
C THR A 541 -3.88 -24.57 8.65
N ASP A 542 -3.33 -24.29 9.84
CA ASP A 542 -3.64 -25.01 11.07
C ASP A 542 -4.24 -23.98 12.04
N PHE A 543 -5.40 -24.26 12.63
CA PHE A 543 -6.07 -23.33 13.55
C PHE A 543 -5.41 -23.27 14.93
N THR A 544 -4.49 -24.20 15.23
CA THR A 544 -3.65 -24.17 16.44
C THR A 544 -2.32 -23.46 16.22
N ASP A 545 -1.91 -23.23 14.97
CA ASP A 545 -0.70 -22.47 14.64
C ASP A 545 -0.98 -20.96 14.69
N LEU A 546 -0.71 -20.37 15.86
CA LEU A 546 -0.74 -18.93 16.08
C LEU A 546 0.67 -18.29 16.01
N SER A 547 1.60 -18.90 15.26
CA SER A 547 2.88 -18.28 14.88
C SER A 547 2.68 -17.19 13.81
N GLN A 548 3.71 -16.38 13.53
CA GLN A 548 3.67 -15.38 12.45
C GLN A 548 3.28 -16.00 11.09
N THR A 549 3.80 -17.20 10.79
CA THR A 549 3.49 -17.94 9.56
C THR A 549 2.05 -18.49 9.57
N GLY A 550 1.59 -19.02 10.70
CA GLY A 550 0.21 -19.50 10.88
C GLY A 550 -0.83 -18.38 10.74
N LEU A 551 -0.58 -17.22 11.36
CA LEU A 551 -1.40 -16.01 11.20
C LEU A 551 -1.43 -15.52 9.73
N ALA A 552 -0.30 -15.55 9.03
CA ALA A 552 -0.26 -15.18 7.62
C ALA A 552 -0.99 -16.19 6.70
N ALA A 553 -1.06 -17.47 7.07
CA ALA A 553 -1.88 -18.47 6.37
C ALA A 553 -3.38 -18.25 6.67
N LEU A 554 -3.73 -17.98 7.94
CA LEU A 554 -5.08 -17.62 8.37
C LEU A 554 -5.59 -16.38 7.63
N TYR A 555 -4.76 -15.35 7.44
CA TYR A 555 -5.11 -14.14 6.69
C TYR A 555 -5.67 -14.45 5.28
N ARG A 556 -5.08 -15.42 4.58
CA ARG A 556 -5.50 -15.87 3.24
C ARG A 556 -6.79 -16.71 3.26
N GLU A 557 -6.92 -17.62 4.22
CA GLU A 557 -8.11 -18.48 4.30
C GLU A 557 -9.35 -17.73 4.83
N LEU A 558 -9.15 -16.81 5.78
CA LEU A 558 -10.22 -15.96 6.30
C LEU A 558 -10.67 -14.94 5.24
N SER A 559 -9.76 -14.35 4.45
CA SER A 559 -10.14 -13.45 3.34
C SER A 559 -10.89 -14.16 2.22
N PHE A 560 -10.52 -15.42 1.92
CA PHE A 560 -11.25 -16.24 0.95
C PHE A 560 -12.71 -16.46 1.36
N ASN A 561 -12.92 -16.79 2.65
CA ASN A 561 -14.24 -17.11 3.19
C ASN A 561 -15.04 -15.89 3.67
N ALA A 562 -14.44 -14.70 3.73
CA ALA A 562 -15.07 -13.48 4.25
C ALA A 562 -16.43 -13.21 3.58
N PRO A 563 -17.50 -12.89 4.35
CA PRO A 563 -18.76 -12.47 3.75
C PRO A 563 -18.57 -11.27 2.83
N GLY A 564 -19.03 -11.39 1.58
CA GLY A 564 -18.80 -10.39 0.53
C GLY A 564 -17.48 -10.53 -0.23
N SER A 565 -16.69 -11.59 0.00
CA SER A 565 -15.52 -11.91 -0.84
C SER A 565 -15.92 -12.13 -2.30
N ARG A 566 -15.02 -11.79 -3.23
CA ARG A 566 -15.29 -11.77 -4.67
C ARG A 566 -14.20 -12.51 -5.43
N SER A 567 -14.48 -13.73 -5.88
CA SER A 567 -13.53 -14.53 -6.68
C SER A 567 -13.08 -13.85 -7.98
N THR A 568 -13.90 -12.94 -8.52
CA THR A 568 -13.64 -12.15 -9.73
C THR A 568 -12.51 -11.12 -9.59
N LEU A 569 -12.06 -10.81 -8.37
CA LEU A 569 -10.89 -9.95 -8.13
C LEU A 569 -9.58 -10.57 -8.67
N SER A 570 -9.55 -11.90 -8.82
CA SER A 570 -8.43 -12.63 -9.42
C SER A 570 -8.16 -12.28 -10.90
N GLY A 571 -9.12 -11.61 -11.57
CA GLY A 571 -9.06 -11.33 -13.01
C GLY A 571 -9.22 -12.58 -13.89
N ASP A 572 -9.31 -12.39 -15.19
CA ASP A 572 -9.32 -13.47 -16.18
C ASP A 572 -7.89 -13.93 -16.52
N PRO A 573 -7.68 -15.05 -17.23
CA PRO A 573 -6.32 -15.50 -17.58
C PRO A 573 -5.47 -14.43 -18.29
N GLY A 574 -6.09 -13.54 -19.07
CA GLY A 574 -5.44 -12.39 -19.73
C GLY A 574 -5.09 -11.21 -18.80
N ASP A 575 -5.48 -11.27 -17.52
CA ASP A 575 -5.13 -10.29 -16.46
C ASP A 575 -4.08 -10.85 -15.48
N ARG A 576 -3.78 -12.16 -15.57
CA ARG A 576 -2.99 -12.90 -14.57
C ARG A 576 -1.52 -12.98 -14.95
N ASN A 577 -1.04 -14.17 -15.32
CA ASN A 577 0.32 -14.38 -15.79
C ASN A 577 0.35 -14.11 -17.29
N THR A 578 1.05 -13.07 -17.73
CA THR A 578 1.02 -12.64 -19.13
C THR A 578 2.39 -12.39 -19.72
N GLU A 579 2.43 -12.41 -21.05
CA GLU A 579 3.38 -11.66 -21.87
C GLU A 579 2.57 -10.59 -22.63
N LEU A 580 2.79 -9.32 -22.33
CA LEU A 580 2.12 -8.20 -22.97
C LEU A 580 3.05 -7.62 -24.03
N VAL A 581 2.70 -7.74 -25.31
CA VAL A 581 3.59 -7.33 -26.42
C VAL A 581 3.17 -5.96 -26.95
N LEU A 582 4.15 -5.10 -27.19
CA LEU A 582 3.99 -3.78 -27.80
C LEU A 582 5.14 -3.50 -28.79
N LYS A 583 4.96 -2.55 -29.71
CA LYS A 583 6.04 -2.14 -30.62
C LYS A 583 7.10 -1.37 -29.83
N LYS A 584 8.38 -1.56 -30.19
CA LYS A 584 9.45 -0.70 -29.70
C LYS A 584 9.32 0.67 -30.38
N GLY A 585 9.40 1.73 -29.57
CA GLY A 585 9.28 3.14 -29.99
C GLY A 585 10.40 3.61 -30.89
#